data_AF-A0A2V5VW84-F1
#
_entry.id   AF-A0A2V5VW84-F1
#
_cell.length_a   1.000
_cell.length_b   1.000
_cell.length_c   1.000
_cell.angle_alpha   90.00
_cell.angle_beta   90.00
_cell.angle_gamma   90.00
#
_symmetry.space_group_name_H-M   'P 1'
#
loop_
_entity.id
_entity.type
_entity.pdbx_description
1 polymer ?
#
loop_
_entity_poly.entity_id
_entity_poly.type
_entity_poly.pdbx_seq_one_letter_code
_entity_poly.pdbx_strand_id
1 'polypeptide(L)'
;MRQAAYIVPPIANIASGPSGVAYFPGTGLPDRFKDHFFLVDFRGGGANSGIHTFTLKPKGAYFELAEPQHFLWGVLATDVKFGVDGGVYVSDWVQGWEMTGKGRIYRVHDPALDKDPLVLETKKLLDDGLEKLSLKDLARLLAHRDMRVRQEAQFALAERGAEAIKTLVSVARKDASQLARLHAIWGLGQIAECRNPNVECKAATALLPLLPLLDDSDAEVRAQAAKVLGDRRYVNAYEGLIKLLNDASPRTRFFASMSLGKLGRREALPAIYAMLRENADQDPYLRHAGVMALTWIGDTDALLAAAKASSSAVRMAALLAMRRLHRDEIAVFLNDTDQAIVLEAARAINDEPINGAMRELAALIPDGGAQAAGVPAAAARRDEPGASVHQANAASPGSRSSAIGSLGGPPSDARGPRALPNDAAGRVCCALRRRRKHARRSARRTGGLAASVRARPRRRSLASGGRASSA
;
A
#
# COMPACT_ATOMS: atom_id res chain seq x y z
N MET A 1 27.47 10.36 -4.56
CA MET A 1 27.31 8.90 -4.44
C MET A 1 26.12 8.47 -5.29
N ARG A 2 26.25 7.42 -6.10
CA ARG A 2 25.08 6.80 -6.77
C ARG A 2 24.28 5.99 -5.73
N GLN A 3 22.95 6.07 -5.79
CA GLN A 3 22.05 5.30 -4.93
C GLN A 3 22.28 3.80 -5.14
N ALA A 4 22.17 2.99 -4.08
CA ALA A 4 22.33 1.54 -4.16
C ALA A 4 21.22 0.92 -5.05
N ALA A 5 21.61 -0.03 -5.90
CA ALA A 5 20.74 -0.56 -6.94
C ALA A 5 19.59 -1.42 -6.38
N TYR A 6 19.77 -2.01 -5.19
CA TYR A 6 18.73 -2.75 -4.48
C TYR A 6 17.53 -1.89 -4.04
N ILE A 7 17.71 -0.57 -3.97
CA ILE A 7 16.65 0.37 -3.58
C ILE A 7 15.83 0.73 -4.82
N VAL A 8 14.50 0.60 -4.69
CA VAL A 8 13.56 1.28 -5.59
C VAL A 8 13.42 2.72 -5.08
N PRO A 9 13.83 3.75 -5.85
CA PRO A 9 13.84 5.11 -5.35
C PRO A 9 12.44 5.57 -4.95
N PRO A 10 12.31 6.35 -3.86
CA PRO A 10 11.05 7.05 -3.59
C PRO A 10 10.77 8.04 -4.73
N ILE A 11 9.49 8.26 -5.03
CA ILE A 11 9.08 9.19 -6.09
C ILE A 11 9.51 10.63 -5.79
N ALA A 12 9.35 11.05 -4.52
CA ALA A 12 9.70 12.37 -4.02
C ALA A 12 9.69 12.38 -2.49
N ASN A 13 10.34 13.39 -1.88
CA ASN A 13 10.19 13.72 -0.47
C ASN A 13 9.27 14.95 -0.33
N ILE A 14 8.06 14.76 0.20
CA ILE A 14 6.97 15.77 0.19
C ILE A 14 6.69 16.34 1.59
N ALA A 15 6.90 15.55 2.64
CA ALA A 15 6.49 15.88 4.00
C ALA A 15 7.56 15.44 4.99
N SER A 16 7.73 16.21 6.06
CA SER A 16 8.71 15.90 7.13
C SER A 16 8.09 15.10 8.28
N GLY A 17 6.77 15.15 8.44
CA GLY A 17 6.03 14.36 9.42
C GLY A 17 4.73 13.79 8.84
N PRO A 18 4.79 12.87 7.85
CA PRO A 18 3.59 12.33 7.24
C PRO A 18 2.76 11.51 8.25
N SER A 19 1.53 11.93 8.53
CA SER A 19 0.68 11.26 9.54
C SER A 19 -0.68 10.77 9.04
N GLY A 20 -1.10 11.21 7.84
CA GLY A 20 -2.36 10.80 7.24
C GLY A 20 -2.39 11.06 5.75
N VAL A 21 -3.09 10.21 5.00
CA VAL A 21 -3.26 10.37 3.55
C VAL A 21 -4.69 10.01 3.13
N ALA A 22 -5.20 10.75 2.15
CA ALA A 22 -6.43 10.46 1.44
C ALA A 22 -6.28 10.75 -0.05
N TYR A 23 -7.09 10.07 -0.87
CA TYR A 23 -7.26 10.37 -2.28
C TYR A 23 -8.66 10.96 -2.48
N PHE A 24 -8.81 11.96 -3.34
CA PHE A 24 -10.11 12.54 -3.63
C PHE A 24 -11.05 11.44 -4.18
N PRO A 25 -12.17 11.13 -3.49
CA PRO A 25 -13.01 10.02 -3.92
C PRO A 25 -13.77 10.35 -5.20
N GLY A 26 -13.91 11.62 -5.56
CA GLY A 26 -14.55 12.07 -6.79
C GLY A 26 -15.77 12.96 -6.55
N THR A 27 -16.29 13.06 -5.33
CA THR A 27 -17.40 13.96 -4.95
C THR A 27 -17.06 14.76 -3.68
N GLY A 28 -17.67 15.93 -3.52
CA GLY A 28 -17.54 16.77 -2.32
C GLY A 28 -16.55 17.94 -2.41
N LEU A 29 -15.70 17.98 -3.44
CA LEU A 29 -14.84 19.12 -3.76
C LEU A 29 -14.96 19.48 -5.25
N PRO A 30 -14.60 20.72 -5.66
CA PRO A 30 -14.57 21.13 -7.05
C PRO A 30 -13.64 20.27 -7.93
N ASP A 31 -13.94 20.21 -9.22
CA ASP A 31 -13.23 19.37 -10.21
C ASP A 31 -11.73 19.63 -10.32
N ARG A 32 -11.24 20.80 -9.87
CA ARG A 32 -9.81 21.08 -9.79
C ARG A 32 -9.02 20.12 -8.89
N PHE A 33 -9.71 19.44 -7.96
CA PHE A 33 -9.11 18.42 -7.09
C PHE A 33 -9.25 16.99 -7.65
N LYS A 34 -9.74 16.84 -8.88
CA LYS A 34 -9.78 15.55 -9.57
C LYS A 34 -8.36 14.98 -9.64
N ASP A 35 -8.22 13.73 -9.25
CA ASP A 35 -6.96 12.98 -9.22
C ASP A 35 -5.92 13.46 -8.18
N HIS A 36 -6.35 14.29 -7.22
CA HIS A 36 -5.49 14.76 -6.13
C HIS A 36 -5.41 13.77 -4.95
N PHE A 37 -4.20 13.66 -4.41
CA PHE A 37 -3.93 13.17 -3.07
C PHE A 37 -3.92 14.31 -2.06
N PHE A 38 -4.13 13.98 -0.80
CA PHE A 38 -4.11 14.88 0.36
C PHE A 38 -3.24 14.22 1.41
N LEU A 39 -2.07 14.81 1.68
CA LEU A 39 -1.06 14.29 2.60
C LEU A 39 -0.90 15.25 3.77
N VAL A 40 -1.14 14.76 4.97
CA VAL A 40 -0.95 15.51 6.20
C VAL A 40 0.54 15.58 6.54
N ASP A 41 1.02 16.76 6.91
CA ASP A 41 2.38 17.02 7.38
C ASP A 41 2.34 17.58 8.81
N PHE A 42 2.62 16.72 9.78
CA PHE A 42 2.57 16.99 11.21
C PHE A 42 3.97 17.36 11.73
N ARG A 43 4.19 18.63 12.04
CA ARG A 43 5.53 19.17 12.38
C ARG A 43 5.58 19.88 13.75
N GLY A 44 4.77 19.42 14.71
CA GLY A 44 4.83 19.85 16.12
C GLY A 44 4.20 21.20 16.45
N GLY A 45 3.84 21.99 15.43
CA GLY A 45 3.15 23.26 15.60
C GLY A 45 2.30 23.59 14.38
N GLY A 46 1.14 24.22 14.60
CA GLY A 46 0.17 24.51 13.54
C GLY A 46 0.74 25.33 12.40
N ALA A 47 1.59 26.33 12.67
CA ALA A 47 2.18 27.20 11.64
C ALA A 47 3.01 26.45 10.58
N ASN A 48 3.62 25.32 10.96
CA ASN A 48 4.45 24.49 10.08
C ASN A 48 3.75 23.20 9.65
N SER A 49 2.48 23.05 10.00
CA SER A 49 1.71 21.82 9.77
C SER A 49 0.47 22.10 8.94
N GLY A 50 0.02 21.07 8.25
CA GLY A 50 -1.16 21.17 7.42
C GLY A 50 -1.31 19.97 6.51
N ILE A 51 -1.91 20.22 5.35
CA ILE A 51 -2.26 19.22 4.36
C ILE A 51 -1.75 19.70 3.01
N HIS A 52 -0.81 18.95 2.45
CA HIS A 52 -0.38 19.07 1.07
C HIS A 52 -1.41 18.40 0.15
N THR A 53 -1.57 18.93 -1.06
CA THR A 53 -2.32 18.28 -2.13
C THR A 53 -1.53 18.29 -3.43
N PHE A 54 -1.58 17.18 -4.16
CA PHE A 54 -0.78 16.97 -5.36
C PHE A 54 -1.39 15.90 -6.26
N THR A 55 -0.98 15.87 -7.53
CA THR A 55 -1.30 14.81 -8.49
C THR A 55 -0.06 14.00 -8.83
N LEU A 56 -0.27 12.85 -9.46
CA LEU A 56 0.80 11.98 -9.97
C LEU A 56 0.69 11.88 -11.50
N LYS A 57 1.82 11.92 -12.19
CA LYS A 57 1.92 11.72 -13.63
C LYS A 57 2.64 10.41 -13.94
N PRO A 58 2.13 9.55 -14.83
CA PRO A 58 2.84 8.34 -15.22
C PRO A 58 4.23 8.65 -15.78
N LYS A 59 5.23 7.89 -15.35
CA LYS A 59 6.63 7.97 -15.82
C LYS A 59 7.23 6.58 -15.82
N GLY A 60 7.47 6.02 -16.99
CA GLY A 60 7.90 4.62 -17.08
C GLY A 60 6.87 3.67 -16.45
N ALA A 61 7.34 2.73 -15.64
CA ALA A 61 6.55 1.80 -14.85
C ALA A 61 6.11 2.39 -13.49
N TYR A 62 6.43 3.65 -13.22
CA TYR A 62 6.14 4.36 -11.98
C TYR A 62 5.46 5.72 -12.25
N PHE A 63 5.55 6.64 -11.29
CA PHE A 63 4.95 7.96 -11.37
C PHE A 63 5.94 9.04 -10.94
N GLU A 64 5.83 10.22 -11.52
CA GLU A 64 6.43 11.43 -10.96
C GLU A 64 5.38 12.29 -10.27
N LEU A 65 5.84 13.05 -9.28
CA LEU A 65 5.02 13.95 -8.49
C LEU A 65 4.84 15.28 -9.23
N ALA A 66 3.60 15.78 -9.32
CA ALA A 66 3.36 17.17 -9.70
C ALA A 66 3.53 18.12 -8.50
N GLU A 67 3.83 19.39 -8.77
CA GLU A 67 4.12 20.40 -7.73
C GLU A 67 3.09 20.38 -6.59
N PRO A 68 3.51 20.06 -5.35
CA PRO A 68 2.62 20.07 -4.20
C PRO A 68 2.11 21.46 -3.86
N GLN A 69 0.86 21.54 -3.45
CA GLN A 69 0.19 22.77 -3.02
C GLN A 69 -0.33 22.60 -1.59
N HIS A 70 -0.49 23.71 -0.86
CA HIS A 70 -1.19 23.66 0.42
C HIS A 70 -2.71 23.64 0.18
N PHE A 71 -3.37 22.57 0.66
CA PHE A 71 -4.84 22.50 0.70
C PHE A 71 -5.40 23.23 1.93
N LEU A 72 -4.85 22.91 3.10
CA LEU A 72 -5.20 23.51 4.38
C LEU A 72 -3.91 23.65 5.18
N TRP A 73 -3.59 24.85 5.66
CA TRP A 73 -2.36 25.13 6.40
C TRP A 73 -2.65 25.87 7.71
N GLY A 74 -1.71 25.82 8.65
CA GLY A 74 -1.89 26.46 9.96
C GLY A 74 -2.60 25.56 10.98
N VAL A 75 -2.72 24.26 10.70
CA VAL A 75 -3.41 23.28 11.54
C VAL A 75 -2.48 22.15 11.90
N LEU A 76 -2.53 21.67 13.14
CA LEU A 76 -1.72 20.54 13.59
C LEU A 76 -2.49 19.25 13.28
N ALA A 77 -2.74 19.04 11.99
CA ALA A 77 -3.54 17.94 11.48
C ALA A 77 -2.85 16.59 11.70
N THR A 78 -3.59 15.58 12.12
CA THR A 78 -3.09 14.21 12.34
C THR A 78 -3.58 13.22 11.30
N ASP A 79 -4.79 13.41 10.76
CA ASP A 79 -5.32 12.61 9.64
C ASP A 79 -6.33 13.43 8.82
N VAL A 80 -6.56 13.00 7.59
CA VAL A 80 -7.54 13.56 6.65
C VAL A 80 -8.36 12.45 6.01
N LYS A 81 -9.68 12.61 5.93
CA LYS A 81 -10.61 11.66 5.30
C LYS A 81 -11.77 12.38 4.62
N PHE A 82 -12.36 11.73 3.61
CA PHE A 82 -13.57 12.22 2.96
C PHE A 82 -14.81 11.55 3.54
N GLY A 83 -15.77 12.35 3.98
CA GLY A 83 -17.10 11.93 4.42
C GLY A 83 -18.01 11.58 3.24
N VAL A 84 -19.09 10.86 3.51
CA VAL A 84 -20.11 10.49 2.49
C VAL A 84 -20.99 11.68 2.10
N ASP A 85 -21.01 12.70 2.95
CA ASP A 85 -21.71 13.98 2.80
C ASP A 85 -20.90 15.02 2.00
N GLY A 86 -19.78 14.62 1.38
CA GLY A 86 -18.91 15.50 0.60
C GLY A 86 -17.91 16.32 1.41
N GLY A 87 -17.96 16.29 2.74
CA GLY A 87 -17.00 17.02 3.58
C GLY A 87 -15.62 16.36 3.64
N VAL A 88 -14.57 17.17 3.73
CA VAL A 88 -13.22 16.73 4.12
C VAL A 88 -13.08 16.89 5.63
N TYR A 89 -12.87 15.78 6.33
CA TYR A 89 -12.72 15.73 7.77
C TYR A 89 -11.25 15.66 8.14
N VAL A 90 -10.81 16.59 8.99
CA VAL A 90 -9.43 16.72 9.45
C VAL A 90 -9.41 16.59 10.96
N SER A 91 -8.69 15.60 11.49
CA SER A 91 -8.41 15.51 12.92
C SER A 91 -7.19 16.36 13.25
N ASP A 92 -7.20 17.04 14.39
CA ASP A 92 -6.15 17.98 14.78
C ASP A 92 -5.77 17.85 16.26
N TRP A 93 -4.45 17.92 16.53
CA TRP A 93 -3.80 17.70 17.83
C TRP A 93 -3.73 18.94 18.74
N VAL A 94 -4.33 20.05 18.31
CA VAL A 94 -4.33 21.34 18.99
C VAL A 94 -2.96 22.02 18.97
N GLN A 95 -1.98 21.50 19.71
CA GLN A 95 -0.65 22.10 19.84
C GLN A 95 0.40 21.13 20.38
N GLY A 96 1.67 21.39 20.05
CA GLY A 96 2.82 20.70 20.61
C GLY A 96 2.89 19.22 20.27
N TRP A 97 3.69 18.49 21.04
CA TRP A 97 3.90 17.04 20.91
C TRP A 97 3.22 16.24 22.02
N GLU A 98 2.93 16.89 23.15
CA GLU A 98 2.36 16.26 24.34
C GLU A 98 0.86 16.04 24.23
N MET A 99 0.34 15.06 24.99
CA MET A 99 -1.09 14.82 25.09
C MET A 99 -1.77 15.98 25.85
N THR A 100 -2.56 16.76 25.13
CA THR A 100 -3.26 17.93 25.70
C THR A 100 -4.58 17.56 26.41
N GLY A 101 -5.04 16.31 26.30
CA GLY A 101 -6.38 15.89 26.71
C GLY A 101 -7.51 16.50 25.86
N LYS A 102 -7.17 17.19 24.77
CA LYS A 102 -8.09 17.86 23.84
C LYS A 102 -7.86 17.35 22.41
N GLY A 103 -8.82 17.60 21.54
CA GLY A 103 -8.72 17.33 20.11
C GLY A 103 -9.77 18.12 19.34
N ARG A 104 -9.49 18.40 18.06
CA ARG A 104 -10.42 19.09 17.17
C ARG A 104 -10.72 18.23 15.95
N ILE A 105 -11.93 18.36 15.42
CA ILE A 105 -12.29 17.84 14.10
C ILE A 105 -12.80 19.02 13.28
N TYR A 106 -12.12 19.31 12.18
CA TYR A 106 -12.57 20.27 11.19
C TYR A 106 -13.33 19.55 10.09
N ARG A 107 -14.43 20.15 9.63
CA ARG A 107 -15.10 19.77 8.38
C ARG A 107 -14.86 20.92 7.39
N VAL A 108 -14.06 20.65 6.36
CA VAL A 108 -13.86 21.55 5.22
C VAL A 108 -14.82 21.11 4.12
N HIS A 109 -15.64 22.02 3.62
CA HIS A 109 -16.59 21.72 2.56
C HIS A 109 -16.81 22.95 1.68
N ASP A 110 -17.31 22.72 0.46
CA ASP A 110 -17.77 23.77 -0.43
C ASP A 110 -19.30 23.90 -0.30
N PRO A 111 -19.82 25.01 0.26
CA PRO A 111 -21.27 25.19 0.41
C PRO A 111 -22.05 25.09 -0.91
N ALA A 112 -21.42 25.37 -2.06
CA ALA A 112 -22.07 25.22 -3.36
C ALA A 112 -22.32 23.75 -3.73
N LEU A 113 -21.53 22.82 -3.17
CA LEU A 113 -21.63 21.38 -3.45
C LEU A 113 -22.43 20.61 -2.40
N ASP A 114 -22.83 21.23 -1.28
CA ASP A 114 -23.58 20.56 -0.20
C ASP A 114 -24.93 19.99 -0.68
N LYS A 115 -25.53 20.61 -1.70
CA LYS A 115 -26.80 20.19 -2.32
C LYS A 115 -26.62 19.61 -3.72
N ASP A 116 -25.38 19.36 -4.14
CA ASP A 116 -25.10 18.78 -5.44
C ASP A 116 -25.79 17.40 -5.56
N PRO A 117 -26.55 17.14 -6.64
CA PRO A 117 -27.28 15.88 -6.79
C PRO A 117 -26.39 14.63 -6.69
N LEU A 118 -25.14 14.71 -7.15
CA LEU A 118 -24.22 13.58 -7.14
C LEU A 118 -23.63 13.33 -5.75
N VAL A 119 -23.41 14.38 -4.95
CA VAL A 119 -23.08 14.24 -3.52
C VAL A 119 -24.24 13.58 -2.76
N LEU A 120 -25.47 14.00 -3.02
CA LEU A 120 -26.67 13.43 -2.38
C LEU A 120 -26.90 11.97 -2.80
N GLU A 121 -26.73 11.63 -4.08
CA GLU A 121 -26.78 10.25 -4.59
C GLU A 121 -25.70 9.39 -3.93
N THR A 122 -24.45 9.87 -3.89
CA THR A 122 -23.31 9.17 -3.27
C THR A 122 -23.60 8.85 -1.81
N LYS A 123 -24.06 9.86 -1.05
CA LYS A 123 -24.43 9.67 0.35
C LYS A 123 -25.49 8.59 0.50
N LYS A 124 -26.58 8.70 -0.28
CA LYS A 124 -27.70 7.75 -0.22
C LYS A 124 -27.24 6.32 -0.52
N LEU A 125 -26.48 6.12 -1.60
CA LEU A 125 -25.97 4.80 -1.97
C LEU A 125 -25.12 4.19 -0.86
N LEU A 126 -24.19 4.95 -0.29
CA LEU A 126 -23.29 4.46 0.76
C LEU A 126 -23.99 4.22 2.10
N ASP A 127 -25.01 5.02 2.43
CA ASP A 127 -25.82 4.86 3.64
C ASP A 127 -26.75 3.64 3.54
N ASP A 128 -27.47 3.49 2.42
CA ASP A 128 -28.43 2.40 2.19
C ASP A 128 -27.72 1.04 2.03
N GLY A 129 -26.47 1.06 1.53
CA GLY A 129 -25.71 -0.13 1.16
C GLY A 129 -26.11 -0.66 -0.23
N LEU A 130 -25.15 -1.32 -0.88
CA LEU A 130 -25.31 -1.78 -2.27
C LEU A 130 -25.66 -3.27 -2.35
N GLU A 131 -25.68 -3.99 -1.22
CA GLU A 131 -25.76 -5.45 -1.20
C GLU A 131 -27.06 -5.99 -1.80
N LYS A 132 -28.14 -5.20 -1.77
CA LYS A 132 -29.48 -5.58 -2.26
C LYS A 132 -29.76 -5.13 -3.70
N LEU A 133 -28.85 -4.36 -4.32
CA LEU A 133 -29.05 -3.89 -5.69
C LEU A 133 -28.96 -5.05 -6.69
N SER A 134 -29.60 -4.87 -7.84
CA SER A 134 -29.54 -5.85 -8.93
C SER A 134 -28.13 -5.91 -9.54
N LEU A 135 -27.76 -7.03 -10.17
CA LEU A 135 -26.48 -7.14 -10.90
C LEU A 135 -26.32 -6.03 -11.96
N LYS A 136 -27.42 -5.64 -12.61
CA LYS A 136 -27.45 -4.57 -13.61
C LYS A 136 -27.13 -3.21 -13.00
N ASP A 137 -27.73 -2.88 -11.85
CA ASP A 137 -27.49 -1.61 -11.18
C ASP A 137 -26.07 -1.54 -10.62
N LEU A 138 -25.60 -2.63 -10.00
CA LEU A 138 -24.22 -2.73 -9.53
C LEU A 138 -23.21 -2.55 -10.68
N ALA A 139 -23.47 -3.16 -11.84
CA ALA A 139 -22.62 -2.99 -13.02
C ALA A 139 -22.55 -1.54 -13.49
N ARG A 140 -23.67 -0.81 -13.49
CA ARG A 140 -23.70 0.64 -13.80
C ARG A 140 -22.84 1.43 -12.81
N LEU A 141 -22.90 1.08 -11.53
CA LEU A 141 -22.16 1.78 -10.46
C LEU A 141 -20.64 1.55 -10.52
N LEU A 142 -20.14 0.59 -11.30
CA LEU A 142 -18.70 0.46 -11.56
C LEU A 142 -18.13 1.65 -12.34
N ALA A 143 -18.96 2.43 -13.03
CA ALA A 143 -18.57 3.68 -13.70
C ALA A 143 -18.84 4.94 -12.86
N HIS A 144 -19.35 4.79 -11.63
CA HIS A 144 -19.73 5.92 -10.79
C HIS A 144 -18.55 6.86 -10.52
N ARG A 145 -18.78 8.18 -10.47
CA ARG A 145 -17.71 9.17 -10.28
C ARG A 145 -16.98 8.98 -8.95
N ASP A 146 -17.72 8.70 -7.88
CA ASP A 146 -17.16 8.40 -6.57
C ASP A 146 -16.53 7.00 -6.50
N MET A 147 -15.23 6.92 -6.22
CA MET A 147 -14.44 5.71 -6.07
C MET A 147 -15.01 4.75 -5.03
N ARG A 148 -15.57 5.27 -3.93
CA ARG A 148 -16.09 4.44 -2.85
C ARG A 148 -17.34 3.70 -3.33
N VAL A 149 -18.21 4.36 -4.09
CA VAL A 149 -19.38 3.71 -4.71
C VAL A 149 -18.94 2.62 -5.68
N ARG A 150 -17.93 2.89 -6.54
CA ARG A 150 -17.37 1.84 -7.44
C ARG A 150 -16.83 0.64 -6.66
N GLN A 151 -16.10 0.89 -5.58
CA GLN A 151 -15.54 -0.16 -4.72
C GLN A 151 -16.63 -0.99 -4.04
N GLU A 152 -17.63 -0.37 -3.43
CA GLU A 152 -18.75 -1.08 -2.80
C GLU A 152 -19.54 -1.88 -3.85
N ALA A 153 -19.75 -1.33 -5.05
CA ALA A 153 -20.42 -2.03 -6.15
C ALA A 153 -19.62 -3.26 -6.61
N GLN A 154 -18.30 -3.11 -6.78
CA GLN A 154 -17.40 -4.21 -7.10
C GLN A 154 -17.45 -5.30 -6.03
N PHE A 155 -17.36 -4.94 -4.74
CA PHE A 155 -17.39 -5.92 -3.65
C PHE A 155 -18.74 -6.64 -3.59
N ALA A 156 -19.85 -5.92 -3.77
CA ALA A 156 -21.18 -6.52 -3.81
C ALA A 156 -21.30 -7.52 -4.98
N LEU A 157 -20.78 -7.20 -6.17
CA LEU A 157 -20.72 -8.13 -7.31
C LEU A 157 -19.84 -9.35 -7.01
N ALA A 158 -18.64 -9.14 -6.46
CA ALA A 158 -17.74 -10.23 -6.13
C ALA A 158 -18.33 -11.18 -5.08
N GLU A 159 -19.11 -10.66 -4.13
CA GLU A 159 -19.83 -11.48 -3.14
C GLU A 159 -20.95 -12.33 -3.73
N ARG A 160 -21.46 -12.02 -4.94
CA ARG A 160 -22.40 -12.88 -5.66
C ARG A 160 -21.72 -14.06 -6.36
N GLY A 161 -20.39 -14.10 -6.41
CA GLY A 161 -19.63 -15.21 -6.98
C GLY A 161 -20.01 -15.53 -8.42
N ALA A 162 -20.29 -16.80 -8.69
CA ALA A 162 -20.55 -17.31 -10.03
C ALA A 162 -21.64 -16.55 -10.80
N GLU A 163 -22.69 -16.06 -10.11
CA GLU A 163 -23.81 -15.34 -10.71
C GLU A 163 -23.39 -14.01 -11.35
N ALA A 164 -22.39 -13.33 -10.78
CA ALA A 164 -21.91 -12.04 -11.26
C ALA A 164 -20.88 -12.14 -12.39
N ILE A 165 -20.32 -13.33 -12.67
CA ILE A 165 -19.23 -13.49 -13.64
C ILE A 165 -19.64 -12.96 -15.02
N LYS A 166 -20.80 -13.37 -15.55
CA LYS A 166 -21.26 -12.91 -16.88
C LYS A 166 -21.39 -11.39 -16.94
N THR A 167 -21.89 -10.78 -15.87
CA THR A 167 -22.04 -9.33 -15.75
C THR A 167 -20.69 -8.63 -15.74
N LEU A 168 -19.74 -9.08 -14.92
CA LEU A 168 -18.40 -8.50 -14.84
C LEU A 168 -17.61 -8.67 -16.15
N VAL A 169 -17.71 -9.84 -16.79
CA VAL A 169 -17.08 -10.09 -18.10
C VAL A 169 -17.61 -9.12 -19.17
N SER A 170 -18.92 -8.89 -19.17
CA SER A 170 -19.56 -7.92 -20.05
C SER A 170 -19.01 -6.51 -19.83
N VAL A 171 -18.88 -6.05 -18.58
CA VAL A 171 -18.32 -4.73 -18.26
C VAL A 171 -16.83 -4.62 -18.61
N ALA A 172 -16.04 -5.67 -18.38
CA ALA A 172 -14.60 -5.65 -18.67
C ALA A 172 -14.29 -5.55 -20.18
N ARG A 173 -15.15 -6.11 -21.03
CA ARG A 173 -14.96 -6.18 -22.50
C ARG A 173 -15.62 -5.06 -23.29
N LYS A 174 -16.73 -4.50 -22.80
CA LYS A 174 -17.48 -3.45 -23.52
C LYS A 174 -16.75 -2.11 -23.49
N ASP A 175 -17.14 -1.22 -24.42
CA ASP A 175 -16.81 0.20 -24.40
C ASP A 175 -17.50 0.89 -23.20
N ALA A 176 -16.92 0.67 -22.04
CA ALA A 176 -17.26 1.30 -20.78
C ALA A 176 -16.08 2.17 -20.34
N SER A 177 -16.32 3.12 -19.43
CA SER A 177 -15.23 3.92 -18.85
C SER A 177 -14.10 3.02 -18.35
N GLN A 178 -12.84 3.43 -18.56
CA GLN A 178 -11.66 2.64 -18.14
C GLN A 178 -11.81 2.12 -16.70
N LEU A 179 -12.20 3.00 -15.76
CA LEU A 179 -12.39 2.61 -14.35
C LEU A 179 -13.42 1.50 -14.15
N ALA A 180 -14.55 1.51 -14.85
CA ALA A 180 -15.54 0.43 -14.77
C ALA A 180 -14.96 -0.91 -15.23
N ARG A 181 -14.17 -0.89 -16.32
CA ARG A 181 -13.47 -2.07 -16.83
C ARG A 181 -12.47 -2.60 -15.80
N LEU A 182 -11.68 -1.72 -15.18
CA LEU A 182 -10.72 -2.11 -14.15
C LEU A 182 -11.41 -2.71 -12.92
N HIS A 183 -12.47 -2.09 -12.42
CA HIS A 183 -13.26 -2.61 -11.31
C HIS A 183 -13.88 -3.97 -11.64
N ALA A 184 -14.31 -4.19 -12.89
CA ALA A 184 -14.80 -5.48 -13.33
C ALA A 184 -13.71 -6.58 -13.34
N ILE A 185 -12.51 -6.26 -13.85
CA ILE A 185 -11.34 -7.16 -13.85
C ILE A 185 -10.94 -7.53 -12.43
N TRP A 186 -10.86 -6.56 -11.51
CA TRP A 186 -10.55 -6.81 -10.11
C TRP A 186 -11.65 -7.61 -9.40
N GLY A 187 -12.92 -7.36 -9.72
CA GLY A 187 -14.06 -8.15 -9.23
C GLY A 187 -13.96 -9.62 -9.65
N LEU A 188 -13.61 -9.91 -10.90
CA LEU A 188 -13.36 -11.28 -11.37
C LEU A 188 -12.19 -11.93 -10.62
N GLY A 189 -11.11 -11.19 -10.37
CA GLY A 189 -9.99 -11.66 -9.54
C GLY A 189 -10.36 -11.97 -8.09
N GLN A 190 -11.30 -11.22 -7.52
CA GLN A 190 -11.84 -11.47 -6.17
C GLN A 190 -12.73 -12.71 -6.12
N ILE A 191 -13.58 -12.91 -7.13
CA ILE A 191 -14.38 -14.15 -7.26
C ILE A 191 -13.45 -15.35 -7.35
N ALA A 192 -12.38 -15.25 -8.15
CA ALA A 192 -11.42 -16.33 -8.32
C ALA A 192 -10.58 -16.64 -7.07
N GLU A 193 -10.60 -15.78 -6.07
CA GLU A 193 -9.93 -16.02 -4.80
C GLU A 193 -10.70 -16.99 -3.89
N CYS A 194 -11.96 -17.29 -4.20
CA CYS A 194 -12.80 -18.22 -3.44
C CYS A 194 -12.90 -17.90 -1.94
N ARG A 195 -12.76 -16.63 -1.52
CA ARG A 195 -12.70 -16.26 -0.08
C ARG A 195 -13.98 -16.57 0.68
N ASN A 196 -15.14 -16.57 0.01
CA ASN A 196 -16.42 -16.84 0.65
C ASN A 196 -16.77 -18.33 0.49
N PRO A 197 -16.66 -19.15 1.55
CA PRO A 197 -16.94 -20.58 1.45
C PRO A 197 -18.44 -20.89 1.22
N ASN A 198 -19.32 -19.90 1.41
CA ASN A 198 -20.77 -20.06 1.26
C ASN A 198 -21.28 -19.78 -0.17
N VAL A 199 -20.38 -19.50 -1.12
CA VAL A 199 -20.73 -19.17 -2.51
C VAL A 199 -19.91 -20.05 -3.44
N GLU A 200 -20.53 -20.57 -4.50
CA GLU A 200 -19.87 -21.42 -5.48
C GLU A 200 -18.68 -20.68 -6.11
N CYS A 201 -17.47 -21.24 -5.95
CA CYS A 201 -16.28 -20.69 -6.55
C CYS A 201 -16.03 -21.28 -7.94
N LYS A 202 -15.99 -20.41 -8.96
CA LYS A 202 -15.62 -20.77 -10.34
C LYS A 202 -14.39 -20.00 -10.79
N ALA A 203 -13.26 -20.22 -10.12
CA ALA A 203 -12.03 -19.48 -10.35
C ALA A 203 -11.58 -19.53 -11.83
N ALA A 204 -11.53 -20.71 -12.44
CA ALA A 204 -11.19 -20.83 -13.86
C ALA A 204 -12.19 -20.08 -14.77
N THR A 205 -13.49 -20.15 -14.49
CA THR A 205 -14.53 -19.44 -15.25
C THR A 205 -14.44 -17.93 -15.09
N ALA A 206 -13.99 -17.43 -13.94
CA ALA A 206 -13.79 -16.00 -13.70
C ALA A 206 -12.51 -15.47 -14.37
N LEU A 207 -11.46 -16.30 -14.48
CA LEU A 207 -10.15 -15.88 -15.02
C LEU A 207 -10.00 -16.09 -16.53
N LEU A 208 -10.57 -17.15 -17.10
CA LEU A 208 -10.51 -17.43 -18.54
C LEU A 208 -10.88 -16.21 -19.40
N PRO A 209 -11.95 -15.44 -19.07
CA PRO A 209 -12.35 -14.29 -19.87
C PRO A 209 -11.37 -13.11 -19.85
N LEU A 210 -10.38 -13.11 -18.93
CA LEU A 210 -9.33 -12.09 -18.84
C LEU A 210 -8.18 -12.34 -19.82
N LEU A 211 -8.02 -13.56 -20.36
CA LEU A 211 -6.93 -13.86 -21.31
C LEU A 211 -6.94 -12.95 -22.54
N PRO A 212 -8.08 -12.70 -23.21
CA PRO A 212 -8.11 -11.77 -24.35
C PRO A 212 -7.79 -10.32 -23.96
N LEU A 213 -7.95 -9.93 -22.68
CA LEU A 213 -7.63 -8.58 -22.22
C LEU A 213 -6.13 -8.34 -22.08
N LEU A 214 -5.29 -9.39 -22.18
CA LEU A 214 -3.85 -9.23 -22.33
C LEU A 214 -3.48 -8.59 -23.67
N ASP A 215 -4.37 -8.59 -24.65
CA ASP A 215 -4.19 -7.95 -25.96
C ASP A 215 -5.08 -6.70 -26.15
N ASP A 216 -5.63 -6.16 -25.05
CA ASP A 216 -6.53 -5.01 -25.11
C ASP A 216 -5.84 -3.75 -25.67
N SER A 217 -6.58 -2.89 -26.37
CA SER A 217 -6.05 -1.61 -26.86
C SER A 217 -5.58 -0.68 -25.73
N ASP A 218 -6.22 -0.75 -24.56
CA ASP A 218 -5.88 0.07 -23.41
C ASP A 218 -4.77 -0.57 -22.57
N ALA A 219 -3.65 0.14 -22.43
CA ALA A 219 -2.48 -0.34 -21.70
C ALA A 219 -2.77 -0.61 -20.21
N GLU A 220 -3.63 0.16 -19.55
CA GLU A 220 -3.95 -0.08 -18.14
C GLU A 220 -4.83 -1.33 -18.00
N VAL A 221 -5.68 -1.63 -18.99
CA VAL A 221 -6.46 -2.88 -19.02
C VAL A 221 -5.54 -4.08 -19.19
N ARG A 222 -4.58 -4.05 -20.12
CA ARG A 222 -3.56 -5.10 -20.26
C ARG A 222 -2.78 -5.31 -18.96
N ALA A 223 -2.31 -4.21 -18.35
CA ALA A 223 -1.60 -4.22 -17.09
C ALA A 223 -2.41 -4.86 -15.94
N GLN A 224 -3.67 -4.47 -15.77
CA GLN A 224 -4.52 -5.02 -14.70
C GLN A 224 -4.95 -6.46 -14.96
N ALA A 225 -5.19 -6.86 -16.22
CA ALA A 225 -5.45 -8.25 -16.57
C ALA A 225 -4.24 -9.13 -16.24
N ALA A 226 -3.03 -8.71 -16.65
CA ALA A 226 -1.78 -9.40 -16.31
C ALA A 226 -1.61 -9.55 -14.80
N LYS A 227 -1.78 -8.45 -14.05
CA LYS A 227 -1.69 -8.44 -12.58
C LYS A 227 -2.65 -9.45 -11.93
N VAL A 228 -3.93 -9.42 -12.31
CA VAL A 228 -4.94 -10.32 -11.71
C VAL A 228 -4.63 -11.79 -12.03
N LEU A 229 -4.26 -12.09 -13.27
CA LEU A 229 -3.91 -13.45 -13.68
C LEU A 229 -2.67 -13.97 -12.94
N GLY A 230 -1.65 -13.12 -12.76
CA GLY A 230 -0.47 -13.45 -11.96
C GLY A 230 -0.74 -13.59 -10.46
N ASP A 231 -1.56 -12.70 -9.87
CA ASP A 231 -1.97 -12.76 -8.47
C ASP A 231 -2.78 -14.03 -8.15
N ARG A 232 -3.41 -14.64 -9.16
CA ARG A 232 -4.13 -15.92 -9.05
C ARG A 232 -3.32 -17.11 -9.56
N ARG A 233 -2.07 -16.89 -10.00
CA ARG A 233 -1.18 -17.90 -10.58
C ARG A 233 -1.84 -18.73 -11.69
N TYR A 234 -2.60 -18.06 -12.56
CA TYR A 234 -3.36 -18.72 -13.62
C TYR A 234 -2.43 -19.13 -14.76
N VAL A 235 -2.04 -20.41 -14.79
CA VAL A 235 -1.01 -20.95 -15.70
C VAL A 235 -1.33 -20.75 -17.19
N ASN A 236 -2.60 -20.74 -17.57
CA ASN A 236 -3.01 -20.54 -18.97
C ASN A 236 -2.72 -19.10 -19.48
N ALA A 237 -2.39 -18.16 -18.59
CA ALA A 237 -1.97 -16.82 -18.97
C ALA A 237 -0.50 -16.74 -19.45
N TYR A 238 0.27 -17.81 -19.32
CA TYR A 238 1.72 -17.79 -19.53
C TYR A 238 2.13 -17.18 -20.88
N GLU A 239 1.60 -17.67 -21.99
CA GLU A 239 1.97 -17.18 -23.34
C GLU A 239 1.64 -15.69 -23.52
N GLY A 240 0.46 -15.26 -23.06
CA GLY A 240 0.08 -13.85 -23.10
C GLY A 240 0.99 -12.97 -22.22
N LEU A 241 1.38 -13.46 -21.04
CA LEU A 241 2.31 -12.74 -20.16
C LEU A 241 3.71 -12.65 -20.76
N ILE A 242 4.19 -13.68 -21.47
CA ILE A 242 5.48 -13.64 -22.19
C ILE A 242 5.45 -12.55 -23.26
N LYS A 243 4.38 -12.47 -24.05
CA LYS A 243 4.21 -11.42 -25.07
C LYS A 243 4.27 -10.01 -24.46
N LEU A 244 3.66 -9.83 -23.28
CA LEU A 244 3.60 -8.53 -22.60
C LEU A 244 4.93 -8.04 -22.03
N LEU A 245 5.98 -8.87 -21.97
CA LEU A 245 7.34 -8.40 -21.61
C LEU A 245 7.93 -7.45 -22.66
N ASN A 246 7.40 -7.46 -23.89
CA ASN A 246 7.79 -6.57 -24.99
C ASN A 246 6.74 -5.47 -25.25
N ASP A 247 5.81 -5.24 -24.32
CA ASP A 247 4.75 -4.23 -24.48
C ASP A 247 5.33 -2.81 -24.49
N ALA A 248 4.76 -1.94 -25.33
CA ALA A 248 5.16 -0.53 -25.39
C ALA A 248 5.02 0.18 -24.03
N SER A 249 4.01 -0.19 -23.24
CA SER A 249 3.79 0.33 -21.88
C SER A 249 4.75 -0.34 -20.87
N PRO A 250 5.65 0.44 -20.23
CA PRO A 250 6.51 -0.08 -19.16
C PRO A 250 5.70 -0.65 -17.98
N ARG A 251 4.55 -0.06 -17.68
CA ARG A 251 3.67 -0.55 -16.61
C ARG A 251 3.08 -1.94 -16.93
N THR A 252 2.80 -2.21 -18.20
CA THR A 252 2.35 -3.53 -18.64
C THR A 252 3.48 -4.55 -18.53
N ARG A 253 4.69 -4.20 -18.97
CA ARG A 253 5.92 -5.01 -18.78
C ARG A 253 6.18 -5.33 -17.31
N PHE A 254 6.02 -4.34 -16.43
CA PHE A 254 6.17 -4.51 -14.97
C PHE A 254 5.26 -5.62 -14.44
N PHE A 255 3.95 -5.55 -14.71
CA PHE A 255 3.02 -6.56 -14.21
C PHE A 255 3.20 -7.92 -14.90
N ALA A 256 3.58 -7.95 -16.17
CA ALA A 256 3.90 -9.18 -16.88
C ALA A 256 5.08 -9.92 -16.21
N SER A 257 6.20 -9.23 -15.97
CA SER A 257 7.38 -9.80 -15.30
C SER A 257 7.05 -10.28 -13.89
N MET A 258 6.38 -9.45 -13.08
CA MET A 258 5.93 -9.85 -11.73
C MET A 258 5.03 -11.10 -11.77
N SER A 259 4.17 -11.21 -12.78
CA SER A 259 3.24 -12.34 -12.92
C SER A 259 3.94 -13.62 -13.35
N LEU A 260 4.88 -13.54 -14.30
CA LEU A 260 5.71 -14.68 -14.72
C LEU A 260 6.56 -15.21 -13.56
N GLY A 261 7.10 -14.31 -12.73
CA GLY A 261 7.77 -14.69 -11.49
C GLY A 261 6.87 -15.50 -10.55
N LYS A 262 5.62 -15.08 -10.36
CA LYS A 262 4.63 -15.81 -9.55
C LYS A 262 4.22 -17.16 -10.16
N LEU A 263 4.28 -17.31 -11.49
CA LEU A 263 4.07 -18.60 -12.15
C LEU A 263 5.28 -19.53 -11.96
N GLY A 264 6.49 -18.98 -11.77
CA GLY A 264 7.69 -19.75 -11.39
C GLY A 264 8.26 -20.64 -12.50
N ARG A 265 7.92 -20.37 -13.77
CA ARG A 265 8.38 -21.16 -14.92
C ARG A 265 9.72 -20.65 -15.45
N ARG A 266 10.75 -21.51 -15.40
CA ARG A 266 12.12 -21.16 -15.84
C ARG A 266 12.21 -20.82 -17.33
N GLU A 267 11.26 -21.29 -18.12
CA GLU A 267 11.15 -21.00 -19.55
C GLU A 267 10.92 -19.50 -19.82
N ALA A 268 10.47 -18.73 -18.82
CA ALA A 268 10.33 -17.27 -18.94
C ALA A 268 11.67 -16.51 -18.85
N LEU A 269 12.73 -17.14 -18.36
CA LEU A 269 14.01 -16.47 -18.07
C LEU A 269 14.60 -15.74 -19.29
N PRO A 270 14.65 -16.32 -20.51
CA PRO A 270 15.18 -15.61 -21.68
C PRO A 270 14.44 -14.30 -21.98
N ALA A 271 13.11 -14.32 -21.87
CA ALA A 271 12.28 -13.13 -22.12
C ALA A 271 12.44 -12.08 -21.00
N ILE A 272 12.55 -12.51 -19.73
CA ILE A 272 12.83 -11.60 -18.61
C ILE A 272 14.21 -10.94 -18.77
N TYR A 273 15.23 -11.69 -19.19
CA TYR A 273 16.56 -11.15 -19.48
C TYR A 273 16.56 -10.19 -20.67
N ALA A 274 15.72 -10.44 -21.69
CA ALA A 274 15.51 -9.50 -22.79
C ALA A 274 14.93 -8.17 -22.30
N MET A 275 13.84 -8.20 -21.53
CA MET A 275 13.23 -7.01 -20.93
C MET A 275 14.23 -6.22 -20.06
N LEU A 276 15.02 -6.92 -19.23
CA LEU A 276 16.04 -6.28 -18.38
C LEU A 276 17.17 -5.64 -19.20
N ARG A 277 17.61 -6.28 -20.29
CA ARG A 277 18.62 -5.75 -21.21
C ARG A 277 18.12 -4.49 -21.91
N GLU A 278 16.89 -4.53 -22.42
CA GLU A 278 16.26 -3.37 -23.08
C GLU A 278 16.03 -2.21 -22.12
N ASN A 279 15.66 -2.51 -20.87
CA ASN A 279 15.53 -1.49 -19.84
C ASN A 279 16.86 -0.76 -19.57
N ALA A 280 18.01 -1.43 -19.75
CA ALA A 280 19.35 -0.85 -19.58
C ALA A 280 19.50 -0.01 -18.30
N ASP A 281 18.86 -0.48 -17.23
CA ASP A 281 18.76 0.16 -15.92
C ASP A 281 18.12 1.58 -15.88
N GLN A 282 17.40 1.98 -16.92
CA GLN A 282 16.76 3.30 -17.03
C GLN A 282 15.52 3.43 -16.15
N ASP A 283 14.71 2.37 -16.06
CA ASP A 283 13.55 2.32 -15.17
C ASP A 283 13.83 1.38 -13.98
N PRO A 284 14.01 1.92 -12.76
CA PRO A 284 14.31 1.11 -11.58
C PRO A 284 13.14 0.22 -11.13
N TYR A 285 11.89 0.55 -11.51
CA TYR A 285 10.73 -0.29 -11.23
C TYR A 285 10.67 -1.47 -12.21
N LEU A 286 11.06 -1.29 -13.48
CA LEU A 286 11.25 -2.43 -14.39
C LEU A 286 12.41 -3.33 -13.96
N ARG A 287 13.53 -2.76 -13.50
CA ARG A 287 14.59 -3.55 -12.84
C ARG A 287 14.00 -4.37 -11.70
N HIS A 288 13.27 -3.73 -10.79
CA HIS A 288 12.63 -4.40 -9.66
C HIS A 288 11.71 -5.55 -10.09
N ALA A 289 10.88 -5.34 -11.12
CA ALA A 289 10.00 -6.40 -11.63
C ALA A 289 10.76 -7.60 -12.18
N GLY A 290 11.88 -7.36 -12.89
CA GLY A 290 12.75 -8.44 -13.36
C GLY A 290 13.45 -9.16 -12.20
N VAL A 291 14.03 -8.41 -11.25
CA VAL A 291 14.66 -8.99 -10.04
C VAL A 291 13.68 -9.87 -9.27
N MET A 292 12.47 -9.39 -8.99
CA MET A 292 11.45 -10.17 -8.28
C MET A 292 11.04 -11.42 -9.07
N ALA A 293 10.98 -11.34 -10.39
CA ALA A 293 10.70 -12.49 -11.23
C ALA A 293 11.80 -13.56 -11.13
N LEU A 294 13.07 -13.15 -11.23
CA LEU A 294 14.23 -14.03 -11.05
C LEU A 294 14.27 -14.64 -9.64
N THR A 295 14.02 -13.83 -8.60
CA THR A 295 13.96 -14.30 -7.20
C THR A 295 12.85 -15.35 -7.00
N TRP A 296 11.66 -15.16 -7.58
CA TRP A 296 10.55 -16.10 -7.40
C TRP A 296 10.66 -17.36 -8.26
N ILE A 297 11.32 -17.28 -9.42
CA ILE A 297 11.69 -18.47 -10.19
C ILE A 297 12.78 -19.27 -9.44
N GLY A 298 13.75 -18.59 -8.83
CA GLY A 298 14.70 -19.21 -7.89
C GLY A 298 15.72 -20.16 -8.51
N ASP A 299 15.89 -20.12 -9.84
CA ASP A 299 16.82 -20.95 -10.59
C ASP A 299 18.27 -20.46 -10.42
N THR A 300 18.99 -21.06 -9.47
CA THR A 300 20.32 -20.60 -9.08
C THR A 300 21.34 -20.77 -10.21
N ASP A 301 21.28 -21.89 -10.93
CA ASP A 301 22.17 -22.14 -12.06
C ASP A 301 21.98 -21.08 -13.15
N ALA A 302 20.73 -20.69 -13.41
CA ALA A 302 20.45 -19.62 -14.34
C ALA A 302 20.94 -18.25 -13.84
N LEU A 303 20.88 -17.97 -12.53
CA LEU A 303 21.44 -16.74 -11.95
C LEU A 303 22.97 -16.71 -12.07
N LEU A 304 23.65 -17.82 -11.81
CA LEU A 304 25.09 -17.98 -12.01
C LEU A 304 25.49 -17.81 -13.47
N ALA A 305 24.72 -18.38 -14.40
CA ALA A 305 24.94 -18.17 -15.83
C ALA A 305 24.73 -16.69 -16.22
N ALA A 306 23.71 -16.04 -15.66
CA ALA A 306 23.41 -14.62 -15.89
C ALA A 306 24.52 -13.68 -15.38
N ALA A 307 25.32 -14.10 -14.39
CA ALA A 307 26.51 -13.37 -13.94
C ALA A 307 27.59 -13.20 -15.04
N LYS A 308 27.54 -14.01 -16.10
CA LYS A 308 28.45 -13.91 -17.26
C LYS A 308 27.80 -13.21 -18.47
N ALA A 309 26.61 -12.64 -18.31
CA ALA A 309 25.90 -11.99 -19.41
C ALA A 309 26.64 -10.72 -19.89
N SER A 310 26.59 -10.46 -21.19
CA SER A 310 27.17 -9.25 -21.79
C SER A 310 26.53 -7.96 -21.28
N SER A 311 25.24 -8.01 -20.93
CA SER A 311 24.48 -6.86 -20.40
C SER A 311 24.71 -6.68 -18.90
N SER A 312 25.23 -5.51 -18.50
CA SER A 312 25.40 -5.14 -17.08
C SER A 312 24.05 -5.10 -16.34
N ALA A 313 22.96 -4.70 -16.99
CA ALA A 313 21.62 -4.70 -16.39
C ALA A 313 21.16 -6.11 -16.01
N VAL A 314 21.46 -7.12 -16.82
CA VAL A 314 21.15 -8.53 -16.52
C VAL A 314 22.02 -9.05 -15.36
N ARG A 315 23.32 -8.73 -15.37
CA ARG A 315 24.24 -9.09 -14.28
C ARG A 315 23.81 -8.44 -12.95
N MET A 316 23.50 -7.15 -12.96
CA MET A 316 22.97 -6.42 -11.81
C MET A 316 21.67 -7.04 -11.29
N ALA A 317 20.73 -7.40 -12.17
CA ALA A 317 19.49 -8.04 -11.76
C ALA A 317 19.73 -9.43 -11.11
N ALA A 318 20.67 -10.22 -11.63
CA ALA A 318 21.05 -11.51 -11.06
C ALA A 318 21.71 -11.34 -9.67
N LEU A 319 22.62 -10.36 -9.52
CA LEU A 319 23.21 -9.99 -8.23
C LEU A 319 22.13 -9.62 -7.21
N LEU A 320 21.20 -8.73 -7.59
CA LEU A 320 20.13 -8.31 -6.70
C LEU A 320 19.17 -9.46 -6.34
N ALA A 321 18.93 -10.39 -7.26
CA ALA A 321 18.17 -11.60 -6.96
C ALA A 321 18.91 -12.51 -5.97
N MET A 322 20.22 -12.70 -6.14
CA MET A 322 21.07 -13.47 -5.21
C MET A 322 21.14 -12.81 -3.83
N ARG A 323 21.21 -11.47 -3.75
CA ARG A 323 21.12 -10.71 -2.49
C ARG A 323 19.85 -11.08 -1.73
N ARG A 324 18.70 -11.03 -2.40
CA ARG A 324 17.39 -11.35 -1.79
C ARG A 324 17.25 -12.82 -1.39
N LEU A 325 17.96 -13.71 -2.08
CA LEU A 325 17.98 -15.14 -1.80
C LEU A 325 19.08 -15.54 -0.79
N HIS A 326 19.88 -14.58 -0.30
CA HIS A 326 21.05 -14.80 0.57
C HIS A 326 21.99 -15.90 0.03
N ARG A 327 22.33 -15.83 -1.25
CA ARG A 327 23.18 -16.82 -1.93
C ARG A 327 24.64 -16.45 -1.82
N ASP A 328 25.45 -17.37 -1.31
CA ASP A 328 26.90 -17.21 -1.17
C ASP A 328 27.58 -17.04 -2.54
N GLU A 329 26.97 -17.60 -3.58
CA GLU A 329 27.41 -17.44 -4.97
C GLU A 329 27.43 -15.98 -5.44
N ILE A 330 26.86 -15.04 -4.70
CA ILE A 330 26.98 -13.60 -4.98
C ILE A 330 28.44 -13.13 -5.01
N ALA A 331 29.37 -13.85 -4.38
CA ALA A 331 30.80 -13.57 -4.42
C ALA A 331 31.37 -13.47 -5.84
N VAL A 332 30.76 -14.16 -6.83
CA VAL A 332 31.22 -14.09 -8.24
C VAL A 332 31.23 -12.66 -8.80
N PHE A 333 30.32 -11.81 -8.31
CA PHE A 333 30.18 -10.43 -8.77
C PHE A 333 31.23 -9.47 -8.21
N LEU A 334 32.03 -9.89 -7.21
CA LEU A 334 33.16 -9.10 -6.71
C LEU A 334 34.28 -8.96 -7.75
N ASN A 335 34.29 -9.83 -8.77
CA ASN A 335 35.24 -9.82 -9.88
C ASN A 335 34.63 -9.27 -11.18
N ASP A 336 33.47 -8.60 -11.13
CA ASP A 336 32.84 -8.03 -12.32
C ASP A 336 33.68 -6.88 -12.89
N THR A 337 33.68 -6.74 -14.22
CA THR A 337 34.31 -5.63 -14.92
C THR A 337 33.65 -4.27 -14.63
N ASP A 338 32.36 -4.27 -14.30
CA ASP A 338 31.60 -3.07 -13.96
C ASP A 338 31.73 -2.76 -12.46
N GLN A 339 32.40 -1.66 -12.15
CA GLN A 339 32.63 -1.20 -10.78
C GLN A 339 31.33 -0.94 -10.00
N ALA A 340 30.22 -0.61 -10.68
CA ALA A 340 28.93 -0.46 -10.02
C ALA A 340 28.39 -1.80 -9.49
N ILE A 341 28.63 -2.89 -10.22
CA ILE A 341 28.25 -4.26 -9.82
C ILE A 341 29.13 -4.72 -8.65
N VAL A 342 30.45 -4.50 -8.73
CA VAL A 342 31.39 -4.82 -7.63
C VAL A 342 30.99 -4.11 -6.34
N LEU A 343 30.70 -2.80 -6.42
CA LEU A 343 30.25 -2.02 -5.27
C LEU A 343 28.93 -2.54 -4.69
N GLU A 344 27.98 -2.90 -5.55
CA GLU A 344 26.69 -3.42 -5.10
C GLU A 344 26.82 -4.82 -4.47
N ALA A 345 27.72 -5.66 -4.98
CA ALA A 345 28.02 -6.97 -4.41
C ALA A 345 28.64 -6.83 -3.01
N ALA A 346 29.62 -5.93 -2.86
CA ALA A 346 30.22 -5.62 -1.56
C ALA A 346 29.17 -5.14 -0.54
N ARG A 347 28.27 -4.23 -0.95
CA ARG A 347 27.14 -3.79 -0.12
C ARG A 347 26.21 -4.94 0.23
N ALA A 348 25.84 -5.77 -0.74
CA ALA A 348 24.95 -6.90 -0.51
C ALA A 348 25.50 -7.87 0.53
N ILE A 349 26.77 -8.25 0.41
CA ILE A 349 27.43 -9.19 1.31
C ILE A 349 27.52 -8.60 2.73
N ASN A 350 27.87 -7.32 2.85
CA ASN A 350 28.02 -6.62 4.13
C ASN A 350 26.66 -6.33 4.81
N ASP A 351 25.68 -5.82 4.07
CA ASP A 351 24.41 -5.32 4.62
C ASP A 351 23.43 -6.45 4.97
N GLU A 352 23.43 -7.58 4.23
CA GLU A 352 22.55 -8.75 4.43
C GLU A 352 23.22 -9.92 5.19
N PRO A 353 24.32 -9.68 5.89
CA PRO A 353 25.38 -10.63 6.27
C PRO A 353 25.41 -12.00 5.53
N ILE A 354 25.83 -12.00 4.27
CA ILE A 354 25.98 -13.24 3.47
C ILE A 354 27.32 -13.89 3.80
N ASN A 355 27.36 -14.62 4.92
CA ASN A 355 28.60 -15.10 5.55
C ASN A 355 29.50 -15.95 4.65
N GLY A 356 28.93 -16.74 3.71
CA GLY A 356 29.73 -17.58 2.82
C GLY A 356 30.53 -16.79 1.78
N ALA A 357 30.24 -15.50 1.58
CA ALA A 357 30.94 -14.61 0.65
C ALA A 357 31.84 -13.56 1.35
N MET A 358 31.88 -13.56 2.68
CA MET A 358 32.61 -12.55 3.46
C MET A 358 34.13 -12.66 3.30
N ARG A 359 34.66 -13.86 3.07
CA ARG A 359 36.11 -14.05 2.87
C ARG A 359 36.57 -13.42 1.56
N GLU A 360 35.80 -13.64 0.50
CA GLU A 360 36.01 -13.08 -0.82
C GLU A 360 35.89 -11.56 -0.79
N LEU A 361 34.92 -11.03 -0.04
CA LEU A 361 34.81 -9.59 0.18
C LEU A 361 36.03 -9.03 0.92
N ALA A 362 36.48 -9.68 1.99
CA ALA A 362 37.65 -9.24 2.76
C ALA A 362 38.94 -9.25 1.93
N ALA A 363 39.07 -10.18 0.98
CA ALA A 363 40.20 -10.27 0.07
C ALA A 363 40.30 -9.08 -0.92
N LEU A 364 39.26 -8.25 -1.04
CA LEU A 364 39.34 -7.00 -1.82
C LEU A 364 40.11 -5.88 -1.09
N ILE A 365 40.42 -6.04 0.20
CA ILE A 365 41.23 -5.08 0.95
C ILE A 365 42.71 -5.35 0.62
N PRO A 366 43.45 -4.39 0.04
CA PRO A 366 44.88 -4.57 -0.22
C PRO A 366 45.66 -4.82 1.07
N ASP A 367 46.66 -5.70 1.03
CA ASP A 367 47.51 -6.13 2.16
C ASP A 367 48.28 -4.99 2.89
N GLY A 368 48.13 -3.73 2.46
CA GLY A 368 48.83 -2.55 3.00
C GLY A 368 47.98 -1.54 3.78
N GLY A 369 46.70 -1.81 4.06
CA GLY A 369 45.75 -0.84 4.65
C GLY A 369 45.94 -0.47 6.13
N ALA A 370 47.05 -0.85 6.77
CA ALA A 370 47.36 -0.51 8.16
C ALA A 370 48.31 0.69 8.33
N GLN A 371 48.52 1.51 7.30
CA GLN A 371 49.20 2.81 7.43
C GLN A 371 48.33 3.94 6.89
N ALA A 372 47.99 4.85 7.80
CA ALA A 372 47.16 6.02 7.57
C ALA A 372 47.80 6.99 6.55
N ALA A 373 47.06 7.27 5.48
CA ALA A 373 47.08 8.56 4.79
C ALA A 373 45.78 8.73 3.98
N GLY A 374 45.07 9.83 4.23
CA GLY A 374 43.68 10.11 3.87
C GLY A 374 43.17 9.70 2.47
N VAL A 375 42.07 8.94 2.47
CA VAL A 375 41.06 8.81 1.40
C VAL A 375 39.69 8.69 2.09
N PRO A 376 38.59 9.31 1.57
CA PRO A 376 37.47 9.72 2.41
C PRO A 376 36.57 8.58 2.88
N ALA A 377 36.13 8.70 4.14
CA ALA A 377 35.23 7.79 4.84
C ALA A 377 33.92 7.56 4.06
N ALA A 378 33.81 6.44 3.35
CA ALA A 378 32.57 5.99 2.71
C ALA A 378 32.13 4.56 3.10
N ALA A 379 32.92 3.84 3.90
CA ALA A 379 32.60 2.47 4.33
C ALA A 379 32.44 2.30 5.85
N ALA A 380 32.48 3.39 6.62
CA ALA A 380 32.33 3.36 8.07
C ALA A 380 31.44 4.51 8.55
N ARG A 381 30.19 4.54 8.09
CA ARG A 381 29.12 5.21 8.82
C ARG A 381 27.98 4.22 8.94
N ARG A 382 27.79 3.71 10.16
CA ARG A 382 26.49 3.24 10.59
C ARG A 382 25.59 4.47 10.52
N ASP A 383 24.68 4.51 9.55
CA ASP A 383 23.54 5.41 9.63
C ASP A 383 22.65 4.90 10.77
N GLU A 384 22.95 5.36 11.99
CA GLU A 384 21.93 5.39 13.03
C GLU A 384 20.88 6.43 12.64
N PRO A 385 19.56 6.13 12.75
CA PRO A 385 18.54 7.14 12.57
C PRO A 385 18.69 8.18 13.69
N GLY A 386 19.07 9.41 13.32
CA GLY A 386 19.28 10.52 14.24
C GLY A 386 18.06 10.79 15.12
N ALA A 387 18.18 10.43 16.39
CA ALA A 387 17.39 10.94 17.50
C ALA A 387 18.35 11.60 18.50
N SER A 388 18.24 12.92 18.66
CA SER A 388 18.59 13.78 19.82
C SER A 388 18.85 15.19 19.26
N VAL A 389 18.06 16.23 19.57
CA VAL A 389 17.75 16.83 20.87
C VAL A 389 19.03 17.08 21.68
N HIS A 390 19.60 18.27 21.48
CA HIS A 390 20.58 18.80 22.42
C HIS A 390 19.87 19.38 23.65
N GLN A 391 20.29 18.88 24.81
CA GLN A 391 20.05 19.40 26.15
C GLN A 391 20.95 20.61 26.47
N ALA A 392 20.44 21.50 27.32
CA ALA A 392 21.13 22.12 28.47
C ALA A 392 20.01 22.75 29.34
N ASN A 393 19.88 22.53 30.65
CA ASN A 393 20.88 22.71 31.68
C ASN A 393 20.57 21.93 32.98
N ALA A 394 21.63 21.76 33.77
CA ALA A 394 21.79 20.94 34.95
C ALA A 394 21.04 21.38 36.21
N ALA A 395 20.70 20.40 37.06
CA ALA A 395 20.96 20.39 38.52
C ALA A 395 20.68 19.00 39.12
N SER A 396 21.67 18.43 39.82
CA SER A 396 21.57 17.33 40.79
C SER A 396 21.86 17.93 42.20
N PRO A 397 21.70 17.23 43.37
CA PRO A 397 21.60 15.77 43.57
C PRO A 397 20.68 15.26 44.72
N GLY A 398 20.58 13.93 44.81
CA GLY A 398 20.21 13.15 46.01
C GLY A 398 19.11 12.11 45.71
N SER A 399 19.14 10.84 46.11
CA SER A 399 20.05 10.04 46.94
C SER A 399 19.57 8.57 46.90
N ARG A 400 20.51 7.63 47.07
CA ARG A 400 20.37 6.25 47.64
C ARG A 400 19.63 5.13 46.87
N SER A 401 20.40 4.04 46.68
CA SER A 401 20.13 2.61 47.01
C SER A 401 18.87 1.96 46.40
N SER A 402 18.86 0.76 45.81
CA SER A 402 19.53 -0.48 46.22
C SER A 402 19.44 -1.51 45.09
N ALA A 403 20.35 -2.48 45.11
CA ALA A 403 20.38 -3.70 44.31
C ALA A 403 19.18 -4.64 44.53
N ILE A 404 19.01 -5.58 43.59
CA ILE A 404 18.44 -6.96 43.62
C ILE A 404 17.94 -7.20 42.18
N GLY A 405 18.23 -8.27 41.44
CA GLY A 405 18.90 -9.54 41.66
C GLY A 405 18.75 -10.34 40.37
N SER A 406 19.85 -10.96 39.95
CA SER A 406 19.97 -11.90 38.83
C SER A 406 19.09 -13.14 39.04
N LEU A 407 18.44 -13.63 37.97
CA LEU A 407 18.19 -15.06 37.76
C LEU A 407 18.23 -15.37 36.25
N GLY A 408 19.24 -16.16 35.86
CA GLY A 408 19.36 -16.78 34.54
C GLY A 408 18.67 -18.14 34.47
N GLY A 409 18.33 -18.55 33.24
CA GLY A 409 17.89 -19.89 32.85
C GLY A 409 18.21 -20.13 31.36
N PRO A 410 18.43 -21.39 30.93
CA PRO A 410 19.34 -21.77 29.83
C PRO A 410 18.70 -21.78 28.41
N PRO A 411 19.50 -21.92 27.32
CA PRO A 411 19.03 -21.75 25.95
C PRO A 411 18.39 -23.03 25.39
N SER A 412 17.44 -22.87 24.47
CA SER A 412 16.93 -23.98 23.65
C SER A 412 16.88 -23.60 22.17
N ASP A 413 17.71 -24.31 21.42
CA ASP A 413 17.71 -24.71 20.01
C ASP A 413 16.82 -24.02 18.96
N ALA A 414 17.54 -23.42 18.01
CA ALA A 414 17.40 -23.48 16.56
C ALA A 414 16.07 -23.99 15.97
N ARG A 415 15.30 -23.05 15.39
CA ARG A 415 14.42 -23.30 14.23
C ARG A 415 14.59 -22.19 13.21
N GLY A 416 14.90 -22.56 11.97
CA GLY A 416 15.18 -21.68 10.84
C GLY A 416 14.04 -20.75 10.42
N PRO A 417 14.30 -19.82 9.49
CA PRO A 417 13.40 -18.71 9.21
C PRO A 417 12.10 -19.19 8.55
N ARG A 418 10.98 -19.00 9.25
CA ARG A 418 9.63 -19.11 8.69
C ARG A 418 9.43 -18.00 7.67
N ALA A 419 9.06 -18.38 6.45
CA ALA A 419 8.61 -17.48 5.39
C ALA A 419 7.50 -16.55 5.91
N LEU A 420 7.71 -15.24 5.77
CA LEU A 420 6.71 -14.20 6.02
C LEU A 420 5.64 -14.25 4.91
N PRO A 421 4.33 -14.37 5.22
CA PRO A 421 3.30 -14.21 4.21
C PRO A 421 3.10 -12.72 3.88
N ASN A 422 3.46 -12.35 2.66
CA ASN A 422 3.06 -11.10 2.00
C ASN A 422 1.54 -11.11 1.75
N ASP A 423 0.77 -10.56 2.69
CA ASP A 423 -0.64 -10.20 2.45
C ASP A 423 -1.03 -8.94 3.25
N ALA A 424 -0.44 -7.79 2.86
CA ALA A 424 -0.81 -6.49 3.41
C ALA A 424 -2.15 -5.98 2.82
N ALA A 425 -2.48 -6.34 1.58
CA ALA A 425 -3.72 -5.92 0.92
C ALA A 425 -4.96 -6.64 1.51
N GLY A 426 -4.86 -7.93 1.83
CA GLY A 426 -5.94 -8.70 2.46
C GLY A 426 -6.25 -8.28 3.90
N ARG A 427 -5.25 -7.81 4.65
CA ARG A 427 -5.43 -7.36 6.06
C ARG A 427 -6.18 -6.03 6.15
N VAL A 428 -5.98 -5.11 5.20
CA VAL A 428 -6.66 -3.80 5.16
C VAL A 428 -8.17 -3.97 4.91
N CYS A 429 -8.57 -4.81 3.96
CA CYS A 429 -9.99 -5.14 3.72
C CYS A 429 -10.66 -5.80 4.94
N CYS A 430 -9.93 -6.68 5.64
CA CYS A 430 -10.45 -7.38 6.82
C CYS A 430 -10.62 -6.43 8.03
N ALA A 431 -9.72 -5.47 8.20
CA ALA A 431 -9.78 -4.44 9.24
C ALA A 431 -10.95 -3.47 9.03
N LEU A 432 -11.21 -3.03 7.79
CA LEU A 432 -12.35 -2.18 7.44
C LEU A 432 -13.71 -2.87 7.72
N ARG A 433 -13.81 -4.19 7.44
CA ARG A 433 -15.02 -4.99 7.71
C ARG A 433 -15.27 -5.25 9.20
N ARG A 434 -14.21 -5.54 9.99
CA ARG A 434 -14.35 -5.73 11.45
C ARG A 434 -14.80 -4.45 12.15
N ARG A 435 -14.27 -3.29 11.74
CA ARG A 435 -14.69 -1.99 12.27
C ARG A 435 -16.15 -1.64 11.93
N ARG A 436 -16.61 -1.92 10.69
CA ARG A 436 -18.01 -1.66 10.28
C ARG A 436 -19.04 -2.59 10.94
N LYS A 437 -18.75 -3.88 11.11
CA LYS A 437 -19.64 -4.80 11.85
C LYS A 437 -19.76 -4.41 13.33
N HIS A 438 -18.67 -3.93 13.95
CA HIS A 438 -18.72 -3.40 15.32
C HIS A 438 -19.49 -2.07 15.42
N ALA A 439 -19.29 -1.13 14.48
CA ALA A 439 -20.02 0.14 14.46
C ALA A 439 -21.53 -0.07 14.28
N ARG A 440 -21.97 -0.95 13.36
CA ARG A 440 -23.39 -1.29 13.16
C ARG A 440 -24.01 -2.02 14.38
N ARG A 441 -23.24 -2.88 15.08
CA ARG A 441 -23.68 -3.51 16.34
C ARG A 441 -23.77 -2.52 17.50
N SER A 442 -22.87 -1.53 17.56
CA SER A 442 -22.89 -0.48 18.58
C SER A 442 -24.06 0.48 18.39
N ALA A 443 -24.35 0.87 17.14
CA ALA A 443 -25.50 1.72 16.80
C ALA A 443 -26.85 1.04 17.09
N ARG A 444 -26.97 -0.29 16.87
CA ARG A 444 -28.16 -1.06 17.26
C ARG A 444 -28.33 -1.24 18.77
N ARG A 445 -27.24 -1.24 19.55
CA ARG A 445 -27.30 -1.31 21.02
C ARG A 445 -27.68 0.03 21.66
N THR A 446 -27.37 1.15 21.01
CA THR A 446 -27.65 2.50 21.51
C THR A 446 -29.02 3.03 21.07
N GLY A 447 -29.59 2.52 19.97
CA GLY A 447 -30.95 2.86 19.52
C GLY A 447 -32.11 2.21 20.28
N GLY A 448 -31.84 1.38 21.30
CA GLY A 448 -32.85 0.70 22.13
C GLY A 448 -33.07 1.30 23.52
N LEU A 449 -32.38 2.39 23.86
CA LEU A 449 -32.44 3.04 25.18
C LEU A 449 -32.87 4.51 25.04
N ALA A 450 -34.03 4.74 24.41
CA ALA A 450 -34.67 6.05 24.38
C ALA A 450 -36.19 5.94 24.29
N ALA A 451 -36.82 5.21 25.23
CA ALA A 451 -38.26 5.33 25.48
C ALA A 451 -38.65 4.72 26.83
N SER A 452 -38.51 5.48 27.92
CA SER A 452 -39.49 5.53 29.03
C SER A 452 -38.92 6.30 30.23
N VAL A 453 -39.12 7.62 30.27
CA VAL A 453 -39.20 8.34 31.55
C VAL A 453 -40.43 9.23 31.46
N ARG A 454 -41.58 8.68 31.88
CA ARG A 454 -42.77 9.48 32.18
C ARG A 454 -42.49 10.26 33.47
N ALA A 455 -42.46 11.59 33.37
CA ALA A 455 -42.50 12.47 34.54
C ALA A 455 -43.84 12.28 35.28
N ARG A 456 -43.78 11.88 36.55
CA ARG A 456 -44.90 11.99 37.50
C ARG A 456 -44.81 13.34 38.21
N PRO A 457 -45.91 14.09 38.41
CA PRO A 457 -45.88 15.30 39.21
C PRO A 457 -45.87 14.93 40.71
N ARG A 458 -44.95 15.54 41.48
CA ARG A 458 -44.94 15.47 42.94
C ARG A 458 -46.11 16.31 43.50
N ARG A 459 -47.14 15.65 44.04
CA ARG A 459 -48.08 16.28 44.98
C ARG A 459 -47.47 16.28 46.39
N ARG A 460 -47.45 17.47 47.00
CA ARG A 460 -47.15 17.69 48.42
C ARG A 460 -48.29 17.13 49.27
N SER A 461 -47.93 16.38 50.31
CA SER A 461 -48.80 16.03 51.44
C SER A 461 -48.78 17.19 52.42
N LEU A 462 -49.95 17.79 52.69
CA LEU A 462 -50.21 18.62 53.86
C LEU A 462 -51.40 17.98 54.57
N ALA A 463 -51.16 17.58 55.81
CA ALA A 463 -52.18 17.19 56.75
C ALA A 463 -52.83 18.45 57.34
N SER A 464 -54.16 18.50 57.35
CA SER A 464 -54.92 19.36 58.27
C SER A 464 -56.29 18.73 58.49
N GLY A 465 -56.54 18.37 59.74
CA GLY A 465 -57.84 17.93 60.25
C GLY A 465 -58.89 19.04 60.14
N GLY A 466 -60.15 18.62 60.11
CA GLY A 466 -61.29 19.47 59.81
C GLY A 466 -61.76 20.38 60.94
N ARG A 467 -62.72 21.23 60.59
CA ARG A 467 -63.92 21.57 61.37
C ARG A 467 -64.91 22.39 60.50
N ALA A 468 -66.16 21.91 60.52
CA ALA A 468 -67.45 22.62 60.55
C ALA A 468 -67.60 24.06 60.00
N SER A 469 -68.61 24.25 59.13
CA SER A 469 -69.89 24.94 59.46
C SER A 469 -70.49 25.69 58.26
N SER A 470 -71.83 25.53 58.09
CA SER A 470 -72.85 26.45 57.54
C SER A 470 -72.67 26.98 56.10
N ALA A 471 -73.68 27.02 55.23
CA ALA A 471 -75.12 26.80 55.29
C ALA A 471 -75.62 26.36 53.90
#